data_AF-A0A8H4EL18-F1
#
_entry.id   AF-A0A8H4EL18-F1
#
_cell.length_a   1.000
_cell.length_b   1.000
_cell.length_c   1.000
_cell.angle_alpha   90.00
_cell.angle_beta   90.00
_cell.angle_gamma   90.00
#
_symmetry.space_group_name_H-M   'P 1'
#
loop_
_entity.id
_entity.type
_entity.pdbx_description
1 polymer ?
#
loop_
_entity_poly.entity_id
_entity_poly.type
_entity_poly.pdbx_seq_one_letter_code
_entity_poly.pdbx_strand_id
1 'polypeptide(L)'
;MILNIHLTILQQKLNTLLKLITQDSETKTYYMVLQYANSGDLRCYLNDYFSKLDWSIKVRLAKEISSGIDCSHSANIVHRDL
;
A
#
# COMPACT_ATOMS: atom_id res chain seq x y z
N MET A 1 -14.16 -10.53 -0.34
CA MET A 1 -12.92 -9.72 -0.32
C MET A 1 -11.91 -10.17 -1.41
N ILE A 2 -12.36 -10.71 -2.55
CA ILE A 2 -11.46 -11.25 -3.59
C ILE A 2 -11.74 -10.67 -5.00
N LEU A 3 -12.81 -9.90 -5.23
CA LEU A 3 -13.14 -9.42 -6.59
C LEU A 3 -12.84 -7.94 -6.91
N ASN A 4 -12.57 -7.08 -5.92
CA ASN A 4 -12.46 -5.63 -6.17
C ASN A 4 -11.04 -5.08 -6.36
N ILE A 5 -10.01 -5.94 -6.38
CA ILE A 5 -8.62 -5.49 -6.58
C ILE A 5 -8.16 -5.68 -8.02
N HIS A 6 -8.82 -6.54 -8.82
CA HIS A 6 -8.32 -6.89 -10.15
C HIS A 6 -8.67 -5.87 -11.25
N LEU A 7 -9.68 -5.02 -11.07
CA LEU A 7 -10.11 -4.06 -12.09
C LEU A 7 -9.52 -2.64 -11.93
N THR A 8 -8.97 -2.28 -10.78
CA THR A 8 -8.40 -0.93 -10.56
C THR A 8 -6.98 -0.79 -11.12
N ILE A 9 -6.26 -1.91 -11.28
CA ILE A 9 -4.86 -1.92 -11.73
C ILE A 9 -4.73 -1.62 -13.24
N LEU A 10 -5.81 -1.76 -14.02
CA LEU A 10 -5.79 -1.54 -15.48
C LEU A 10 -6.05 -0.09 -15.93
N GLN A 11 -6.33 0.87 -15.03
CA GLN A 11 -6.41 2.28 -15.43
C GLN A 11 -5.25 3.07 -14.84
N GLN A 12 -4.23 3.24 -15.68
CA GLN A 12 -3.06 4.13 -15.64
C GLN A 12 -3.36 5.63 -15.36
N LYS A 13 -4.34 5.98 -14.50
CA LYS A 13 -4.74 7.37 -14.20
C LYS A 13 -4.73 7.72 -12.70
N LEU A 14 -4.21 6.84 -11.84
CA LEU A 14 -4.32 6.93 -10.38
C LEU A 14 -3.00 7.21 -9.64
N ASN A 15 -1.96 7.65 -10.36
CA ASN A 15 -0.74 8.19 -9.72
C ASN A 15 -0.98 9.55 -9.03
N THR A 16 -2.20 10.12 -9.13
CA THR A 16 -2.55 11.44 -8.58
C THR A 16 -3.26 11.38 -7.22
N LEU A 17 -3.68 10.21 -6.72
CA LEU A 17 -4.47 10.10 -5.47
C LEU A 17 -3.70 9.48 -4.28
N LEU A 18 -2.48 8.98 -4.48
CA LEU A 18 -1.80 8.14 -3.49
C LEU A 18 -0.87 8.90 -2.51
N LYS A 19 -0.64 10.20 -2.72
CA LYS A 19 0.09 11.05 -1.77
C LYS A 19 -0.18 12.51 -2.08
N LEU A 20 -1.28 13.06 -1.56
CA LEU A 20 -1.42 14.52 -1.56
C LEU A 20 -0.67 15.04 -0.33
N ILE A 21 0.43 15.74 -0.56
CA ILE A 21 1.09 16.54 0.48
C ILE A 21 0.56 17.96 0.31
N THR A 22 -0.12 18.48 1.32
CA THR A 22 -0.58 19.87 1.35
C THR A 22 0.12 20.61 2.47
N GLN A 23 0.18 21.94 2.35
CA GLN A 23 0.62 22.80 3.44
C GLN A 23 -0.47 23.82 3.71
N ASP A 24 -0.85 23.96 4.97
CA ASP A 24 -1.68 25.06 5.40
C ASP A 24 -0.84 26.35 5.40
N SER A 25 -1.27 27.35 4.64
CA SER A 25 -0.48 28.56 4.40
C SER A 25 -0.35 29.45 5.63
N GLU A 26 -1.27 29.35 6.60
CA GLU A 26 -1.32 30.18 7.80
C GLU A 26 -0.47 29.56 8.92
N THR A 27 -0.70 28.29 9.22
CA THR A 27 -0.01 27.55 10.29
C THR A 27 1.33 26.97 9.85
N LYS A 28 1.60 26.92 8.54
CA LYS A 28 2.74 26.22 7.91
C LYS A 28 2.75 24.71 8.16
N THR A 29 1.64 24.14 8.62
CA THR A 29 1.50 22.71 8.90
C THR A 29 1.40 21.90 7.61
N TYR A 30 2.13 20.79 7.51
CA TYR A 30 2.02 19.86 6.39
C TYR A 30 1.04 18.74 6.71
N TYR A 31 0.17 18.42 5.74
CA TYR A 31 -0.76 17.30 5.82
C TYR A 31 -0.44 16.29 4.72
N MET A 32 -0.56 15.00 5.05
CA MET A 32 -0.51 13.92 4.09
C MET A 32 -1.87 13.22 4.03
N VAL A 33 -2.46 13.19 2.84
CA VAL A 33 -3.66 12.39 2.57
C VAL A 33 -3.22 11.11 1.88
N LEU A 34 -3.49 9.98 2.55
CA LEU A 34 -3.12 8.63 2.13
C LEU A 34 -4.38 7.78 1.99
N GLN A 35 -4.31 6.71 1.21
CA GLN A 35 -5.40 5.73 1.15
C GLN A 35 -5.61 5.09 2.54
N TYR A 36 -6.85 5.09 3.00
CA TYR A 36 -7.21 4.47 4.28
C TYR A 36 -7.30 2.94 4.15
N ALA A 37 -6.52 2.22 4.95
CA ALA A 37 -6.58 0.77 5.07
C ALA A 37 -7.62 0.37 6.14
N ASN A 38 -8.80 -0.06 5.69
CA ASN A 38 -9.92 -0.41 6.58
C ASN A 38 -9.63 -1.62 7.50
N SER A 39 -8.67 -2.47 7.14
CA SER A 39 -8.26 -3.64 7.94
C SER A 39 -7.10 -3.37 8.88
N GLY A 40 -6.72 -2.11 9.08
CA GLY A 40 -5.59 -1.73 9.92
C GLY A 40 -4.24 -2.06 9.28
N ASP A 41 -3.20 -2.16 10.11
CA ASP A 41 -1.86 -2.52 9.63
C ASP A 41 -1.75 -4.01 9.30
N LEU A 42 -0.80 -4.32 8.40
CA LEU A 42 -0.60 -5.68 7.90
C LEU A 42 -0.20 -6.65 9.02
N ARG A 43 0.54 -6.21 10.04
CA ARG A 43 1.00 -7.09 11.13
C ARG A 43 -0.17 -7.55 11.98
N CYS A 44 -1.03 -6.63 12.42
CA CYS A 44 -2.24 -6.98 13.18
C CYS A 44 -3.16 -7.86 12.35
N TYR A 45 -3.38 -7.51 11.08
CA TYR A 45 -4.20 -8.31 10.18
C TYR A 45 -3.67 -9.74 10.03
N LEU A 46 -2.36 -9.92 9.80
CA LEU A 46 -1.80 -11.26 9.69
C LEU A 46 -1.88 -12.01 11.03
N ASN A 47 -1.62 -11.37 12.17
CA ASN A 47 -1.78 -12.02 13.47
C ASN A 47 -3.19 -12.60 13.68
N ASP A 48 -4.22 -11.88 13.27
CA ASP A 48 -5.62 -12.28 13.50
C ASP A 48 -6.14 -13.32 12.49
N TYR A 49 -5.60 -13.31 11.26
CA TYR A 49 -6.18 -14.04 10.13
C TYR A 49 -5.24 -15.00 9.42
N PHE A 50 -3.95 -15.09 9.74
CA PHE A 50 -2.98 -15.87 8.95
C PHE A 50 -3.38 -17.33 8.74
N SER A 51 -3.91 -18.01 9.76
CA SER A 51 -4.34 -19.41 9.64
C SER A 51 -5.59 -19.61 8.75
N LYS A 52 -6.40 -18.55 8.59
CA LYS A 52 -7.64 -18.55 7.80
C LYS A 52 -7.41 -18.12 6.35
N LEU A 53 -6.26 -17.53 6.04
CA LEU A 53 -5.93 -17.10 4.68
C LEU A 53 -5.52 -18.30 3.81
N ASP A 54 -6.10 -18.37 2.62
CA ASP A 54 -5.67 -19.30 1.58
C ASP A 54 -4.21 -19.07 1.21
N TRP A 55 -3.49 -20.15 0.90
CA TRP A 55 -2.10 -20.08 0.47
C TRP A 55 -1.89 -19.18 -0.75
N SER A 56 -2.82 -19.18 -1.70
CA SER A 56 -2.77 -18.31 -2.86
C SER A 56 -2.76 -16.82 -2.48
N ILE A 57 -3.52 -16.43 -1.45
CA ILE A 57 -3.55 -15.05 -0.95
C ILE A 57 -2.23 -14.70 -0.28
N LYS A 58 -1.67 -15.62 0.53
CA LYS A 58 -0.36 -15.41 1.18
C LYS A 58 0.75 -15.18 0.16
N VAL A 59 0.80 -16.02 -0.88
CA VAL A 59 1.77 -15.89 -1.97
C VAL A 59 1.57 -14.58 -2.72
N ARG A 60 0.31 -14.19 -3.00
CA ARG A 60 0.02 -12.91 -3.65
C ARG A 60 0.51 -11.72 -2.82
N LEU A 61 0.22 -11.69 -1.52
CA LEU A 61 0.68 -10.62 -0.62
C LEU A 61 2.22 -10.50 -0.63
N ALA A 62 2.93 -11.62 -0.49
CA ALA A 62 4.39 -11.63 -0.53
C ALA A 62 4.94 -11.13 -1.87
N LYS A 63 4.31 -11.52 -2.99
CA LYS A 63 4.69 -11.06 -4.33
C LYS A 63 4.45 -9.57 -4.52
N GLU A 64 3.32 -9.04 -4.06
CA GLU A 64 2.97 -7.62 -4.15
C GLU A 64 3.95 -6.76 -3.33
N ILE A 65 4.26 -7.16 -2.10
CA ILE A 65 5.26 -6.47 -1.25
C ILE A 65 6.63 -6.49 -1.93
N SER A 66 7.09 -7.66 -2.38
CA SER A 66 8.39 -7.80 -3.05
C SER A 66 8.48 -6.96 -4.32
N SER A 67 7.39 -6.88 -5.09
CA SER A 67 7.33 -6.05 -6.31
C SER A 67 7.40 -4.55 -5.99
N GLY A 68 6.78 -4.10 -4.89
CA GLY A 68 6.89 -2.71 -4.43
C GLY A 68 8.32 -2.33 -4.02
N ILE A 69 9.04 -3.25 -3.37
CA ILE A 69 10.44 -3.06 -3.00
C ILE A 69 11.35 -3.08 -4.24
N ASP A 70 11.13 -3.99 -5.18
CA ASP A 70 11.86 -4.03 -6.45
C ASP A 70 11.68 -2.74 -7.27
N CYS A 71 10.46 -2.22 -7.32
CA CYS A 71 10.16 -0.92 -7.93
C CYS A 71 10.91 0.23 -7.25
N SER A 72 10.97 0.21 -5.90
CA SER A 72 11.71 1.22 -5.13
C SER A 72 13.21 1.15 -5.41
N HIS A 73 13.79 -0.05 -5.43
CA HIS A 73 15.20 -0.27 -5.77
C HIS A 73 15.52 0.13 -7.21
N SER A 74 14.62 -0.14 -8.15
CA SER A 74 14.74 0.30 -9.55
C SER A 74 14.77 1.83 -9.68
N ALA A 75 14.13 2.54 -8.74
CA ALA A 75 14.19 4.00 -8.62
C ALA A 75 15.38 4.50 -7.77
N ASN A 76 16.32 3.63 -7.40
CA ASN A 76 17.45 3.90 -6.51
C ASN A 76 17.03 4.42 -5.11
N ILE A 77 15.87 3.97 -4.61
CA ILE A 77 15.33 4.29 -3.29
C ILE A 77 15.43 3.07 -2.38
N VAL A 78 16.04 3.26 -1.20
CA VAL A 78 16.12 2.22 -0.15
C VAL A 78 15.10 2.53 0.94
N HIS A 79 14.17 1.61 1.21
CA HIS A 79 13.09 1.80 2.20
C HIS A 79 13.60 1.93 3.65
N ARG A 80 14.68 1.22 3.98
CA ARG A 80 15.41 1.22 5.28
C ARG A 80 14.65 0.67 6.50
N ASP A 81 13.33 0.63 6.49
CA ASP A 81 12.50 0.08 7.58
C ASP A 81 11.32 -0.71 7.00
N LEU A 82 11.59 -1.94 6.55
CA LEU A 82 10.59 -2.80 5.90
C LEU A 82 9.77 -3.59 6.92
#